data_AF-A0A946GZW0-F1
#
_entry.id   AF-A0A946GZW0-F1
#
_cell.length_a   1.000
_cell.length_b   1.000
_cell.length_c   1.000
_cell.angle_alpha   90.00
_cell.angle_beta   90.00
_cell.angle_gamma   90.00
#
_symmetry.space_group_name_H-M   'P 1'
#
loop_
_entity.id
_entity.type
_entity.pdbx_description
1 polymer ?
#
loop_
_entity_poly.entity_id
_entity_poly.type
_entity_poly.pdbx_seq_one_letter_code
_entity_poly.pdbx_strand_id
1 'polypeptide(L)'
;SYWNLSRDEAEPIATTGVPGHAQEYETSMALAMFPENVRRDAMNDQEDKLPLEANAEKGKLLVQLAVAKTAEYLQGMIDGGNDEIRPHLMSWQLDPKANETDVKERVV
;
A
#
# COMPACT_ATOMS: atom_id res chain seq x y z
N SER A 1 -2.62 -4.47 -3.44
CA SER A 1 -2.80 -4.03 -2.04
C SER A 1 -3.75 -2.84 -2.00
N TYR A 2 -4.43 -2.60 -0.88
CA TYR A 2 -5.43 -1.54 -0.74
C TYR A 2 -4.90 -0.14 -1.09
N TRP A 3 -3.65 0.17 -0.74
CA TRP A 3 -3.03 1.46 -1.05
C TRP A 3 -2.75 1.68 -2.54
N ASN A 4 -2.65 0.63 -3.36
CA ASN A 4 -2.54 0.78 -4.81
C ASN A 4 -3.91 1.07 -5.45
N LEU A 5 -4.99 0.55 -4.85
CA LEU A 5 -6.35 0.78 -5.35
C LEU A 5 -6.83 2.21 -5.10
N SER A 6 -6.27 2.86 -4.06
CA SER A 6 -6.62 4.23 -3.67
C SER A 6 -5.48 5.23 -3.86
N ARG A 7 -4.45 4.88 -4.65
CA ARG A 7 -3.20 5.66 -4.72
C ARG A 7 -3.45 7.08 -5.20
N ASP A 8 -4.13 7.22 -6.32
CA ASP A 8 -4.34 8.50 -6.99
C ASP A 8 -5.12 9.48 -6.10
N GLU A 9 -6.07 8.98 -5.31
CA GLU A 9 -6.79 9.81 -4.34
C GLU A 9 -6.06 10.00 -3.00
N ALA A 10 -5.14 9.11 -2.65
CA ALA A 10 -4.36 9.18 -1.40
C ALA A 10 -3.14 10.11 -1.49
N GLU A 11 -2.49 10.19 -2.66
CA GLU A 11 -1.27 11.00 -2.85
C GLU A 11 -1.48 12.51 -2.59
N PRO A 12 -2.64 13.12 -2.89
CA PRO A 12 -2.94 14.49 -2.45
C PRO A 12 -3.11 14.67 -0.95
N ILE A 13 -3.38 13.59 -0.19
CA ILE A 13 -3.63 13.61 1.24
C ILE A 13 -2.34 13.32 2.02
N ALA A 14 -1.59 12.30 1.59
CA ALA A 14 -0.30 11.90 2.16
C ALA A 14 0.83 12.23 1.18
N THR A 15 1.42 13.40 1.40
CA THR A 15 2.39 14.02 0.48
C THR A 15 3.80 13.46 0.58
N THR A 16 4.16 12.74 1.65
CA THR A 16 5.48 12.11 1.80
C THR A 16 5.57 10.73 1.13
N GLY A 17 4.50 10.26 0.50
CA GLY A 17 4.45 9.01 -0.26
C GLY A 17 3.35 8.05 0.20
N VAL A 18 2.90 7.21 -0.73
CA VAL A 18 1.85 6.20 -0.50
C VAL A 18 2.39 4.79 -0.81
N PRO A 19 2.41 3.85 0.14
CA PRO A 19 2.06 4.02 1.55
C PRO A 19 3.23 4.60 2.40
N GLY A 20 4.46 4.67 1.88
CA GLY A 20 5.65 4.86 2.73
C GLY A 20 5.86 3.70 3.71
N HIS A 21 6.95 3.70 4.48
CA HIS A 21 7.16 2.68 5.54
C HIS A 21 7.31 3.35 6.90
N ALA A 22 6.30 3.18 7.76
CA ALA A 22 6.10 3.90 9.01
C ALA A 22 6.00 5.44 8.87
N GLN A 23 5.77 5.95 7.66
CA GLN A 23 5.76 7.38 7.33
C GLN A 23 4.35 8.00 7.47
N GLU A 24 4.12 9.15 6.84
CA GLU A 24 2.89 9.95 6.95
C GLU A 24 1.61 9.13 6.75
N TYR A 25 1.51 8.32 5.68
CA TYR A 25 0.29 7.59 5.34
C TYR A 25 -0.06 6.54 6.40
N GLU A 26 0.87 5.63 6.73
CA GLU A 26 0.65 4.58 7.74
C GLU A 26 0.44 5.18 9.14
N THR A 27 1.22 6.19 9.50
CA THR A 27 1.08 6.87 10.80
C THR A 27 -0.24 7.62 10.90
N SER A 28 -0.69 8.28 9.84
CA SER A 28 -1.99 8.96 9.81
C SER A 28 -3.12 7.95 10.01
N MET A 29 -3.10 6.82 9.30
CA MET A 29 -4.08 5.74 9.49
C MET A 29 -4.06 5.22 10.93
N ALA A 30 -2.88 4.99 11.52
CA ALA A 30 -2.75 4.55 12.90
C ALA A 30 -3.32 5.58 13.90
N LEU A 31 -3.06 6.88 13.68
CA LEU A 31 -3.60 7.96 14.50
C LEU A 31 -5.13 8.09 14.42
N ALA A 32 -5.74 7.69 13.31
CA ALA A 32 -7.19 7.72 13.16
C ALA A 32 -7.89 6.51 13.80
N MET A 33 -7.25 5.32 13.77
CA MET A 33 -7.87 4.08 14.23
C MET A 33 -7.51 3.71 15.67
N PHE A 34 -6.25 3.92 16.06
CA PHE A 34 -5.68 3.49 17.33
C PHE A 34 -4.72 4.56 17.90
N PRO A 35 -5.19 5.80 18.13
CA PRO A 35 -4.33 6.91 18.55
C PRO A 35 -3.53 6.62 19.83
N GLU A 36 -4.08 5.84 20.75
CA GLU A 36 -3.45 5.42 22.01
C GLU A 36 -2.22 4.52 21.82
N ASN A 37 -2.11 3.86 20.67
CA ASN A 37 -0.98 2.97 20.34
C ASN A 37 0.16 3.70 19.64
N VAL A 38 -0.03 4.98 19.30
CA VAL A 38 0.95 5.78 18.57
C VAL A 38 1.77 6.62 19.55
N ARG A 39 3.05 6.26 19.70
CA ARG A 39 4.01 6.97 20.58
C ARG A 39 4.51 8.26 19.92
N ARG A 40 3.66 9.30 19.91
CA ARG A 40 3.94 10.61 19.27
C ARG A 40 5.25 11.23 19.72
N ASP A 41 5.55 11.18 21.02
CA ASP A 41 6.76 11.80 21.55
C ASP A 41 8.02 11.17 20.96
N ALA A 42 8.04 9.83 20.82
CA ALA A 42 9.18 9.08 20.29
C ALA A 42 9.46 9.33 18.79
N MET A 43 8.49 9.86 18.03
CA MET A 43 8.68 10.21 16.62
C MET A 43 9.67 11.36 16.44
N ASN A 44 9.71 12.29 17.41
CA ASN A 44 10.59 13.45 17.35
C ASN A 44 12.08 13.05 17.44
N ASP A 45 12.38 11.88 17.97
CA ASP A 45 13.76 11.39 18.17
C ASP A 45 14.25 10.49 17.02
N GLN A 46 13.38 10.12 16.07
CA GLN A 46 13.74 9.25 14.94
C GLN A 46 14.52 10.00 13.85
N GLU A 47 15.37 9.31 13.09
CA GLU A 47 16.05 9.91 11.92
C GLU A 47 15.05 10.29 10.83
N ASP A 48 14.10 9.41 10.52
CA ASP A 48 13.00 9.71 9.59
C ASP A 48 11.97 10.64 10.27
N LYS A 49 11.81 11.83 9.70
CA LYS A 49 10.87 12.87 10.17
C LYS A 49 9.55 12.89 9.43
N LEU A 50 9.40 12.14 8.34
CA LEU A 50 8.17 12.08 7.55
C LEU A 50 6.92 11.62 8.33
N PRO A 51 7.00 10.80 9.41
CA PRO A 51 5.85 10.49 10.25
C PRO A 51 5.26 11.73 10.96
N LEU A 52 6.02 12.81 11.12
CA LEU A 52 5.56 14.03 11.81
C LEU A 52 4.52 14.82 11.01
N GLU A 53 4.40 14.59 9.71
CA GLU A 53 3.37 15.19 8.85
C GLU A 53 1.98 14.53 9.03
N ALA A 54 1.93 13.44 9.79
CA ALA A 54 0.73 12.66 10.00
C ALA A 54 -0.26 13.32 10.97
N ASN A 55 -1.55 13.19 10.67
CA ASN A 55 -2.62 13.53 11.61
C ASN A 55 -3.84 12.63 11.45
N ALA A 56 -4.75 12.69 12.42
CA ALA A 56 -5.93 11.84 12.45
C ALA A 56 -6.94 12.20 11.36
N GLU A 57 -7.04 13.47 10.92
CA GLU A 57 -7.96 13.85 9.85
C GLU A 57 -7.56 13.24 8.51
N LYS A 58 -6.28 13.35 8.14
CA LYS A 58 -5.69 12.66 6.98
C LYS A 58 -5.96 11.16 7.10
N GLY A 59 -5.67 10.59 8.27
CA GLY A 59 -5.88 9.17 8.53
C GLY A 59 -7.30 8.70 8.28
N LYS A 60 -8.30 9.47 8.72
CA LYS A 60 -9.72 9.14 8.49
C LYS A 60 -10.05 9.10 7.00
N LEU A 61 -9.56 10.07 6.22
CA LEU A 61 -9.77 10.09 4.76
C LEU A 61 -9.08 8.91 4.08
N LEU A 62 -7.82 8.63 4.45
CA LEU A 62 -7.04 7.52 3.89
C LEU A 62 -7.67 6.15 4.19
N VAL A 63 -8.16 5.94 5.41
CA VAL A 63 -8.89 4.72 5.79
C VAL A 63 -10.18 4.58 4.99
N GLN A 64 -10.96 5.65 4.87
CA GLN A 64 -12.20 5.64 4.08
C GLN A 64 -11.93 5.31 2.61
N LEU A 65 -10.90 5.90 2.01
CA LEU A 65 -10.49 5.61 0.64
C LEU A 65 -10.03 4.15 0.48
N ALA A 66 -9.19 3.66 1.37
CA ALA A 66 -8.70 2.28 1.34
C ALA A 66 -9.86 1.27 1.40
N VAL A 67 -10.83 1.49 2.31
CA VAL A 67 -12.03 0.65 2.43
C VAL A 67 -12.90 0.76 1.19
N ALA A 68 -13.22 1.98 0.74
CA ALA A 68 -14.10 2.20 -0.41
C ALA A 68 -13.54 1.58 -1.69
N LYS A 69 -12.27 1.81 -2.00
CA LYS A 69 -11.62 1.29 -3.22
C LYS A 69 -11.41 -0.22 -3.18
N THR A 70 -11.16 -0.78 -1.99
CA THR A 70 -11.09 -2.23 -1.82
C THR A 70 -12.47 -2.87 -1.99
N ALA A 71 -13.53 -2.26 -1.45
CA ALA A 71 -14.90 -2.73 -1.62
C ALA A 71 -15.37 -2.62 -3.08
N GLU A 72 -15.05 -1.53 -3.77
CA GLU A 72 -15.31 -1.34 -5.21
C GLU A 72 -14.60 -2.41 -6.05
N TYR A 73 -13.31 -2.64 -5.79
CA TYR A 73 -12.54 -3.66 -6.49
C TYR A 73 -13.11 -5.07 -6.27
N LEU A 74 -13.49 -5.39 -5.02
CA LEU A 74 -14.16 -6.63 -4.67
C LEU A 74 -15.53 -6.78 -5.35
N GLN A 75 -16.32 -5.72 -5.41
CA GLN A 75 -17.60 -5.72 -6.11
C GLN A 75 -17.39 -6.00 -7.60
N GLY A 76 -16.38 -5.39 -8.23
CA GLY A 76 -16.00 -5.68 -9.60
C GLY A 76 -15.66 -7.17 -9.82
N MET A 77 -14.96 -7.81 -8.89
CA MET A 77 -14.71 -9.26 -8.95
C MET A 77 -16.00 -10.09 -8.84
N ILE A 78 -16.92 -9.71 -7.96
CA ILE A 78 -18.22 -10.40 -7.79
C ILE A 78 -19.07 -10.29 -9.05
N ASP A 79 -19.04 -9.13 -9.71
CA ASP A 79 -19.79 -8.85 -10.93
C ASP A 79 -19.14 -9.49 -12.19
N GLY A 80 -18.02 -10.19 -12.03
CA GLY A 80 -17.30 -10.86 -13.10
C GLY A 80 -16.33 -9.97 -13.89
N GLY A 81 -16.05 -8.76 -13.41
CA GLY A 81 -14.92 -7.93 -13.85
C GLY A 81 -13.67 -8.15 -12.97
N ASN A 82 -12.63 -7.34 -13.15
CA ASN A 82 -11.35 -7.47 -12.42
C ASN A 82 -10.78 -8.90 -12.44
N ASP A 83 -11.07 -9.64 -13.50
CA ASP A 83 -10.75 -11.04 -13.76
C ASP A 83 -9.34 -11.25 -14.31
N GLU A 84 -8.49 -10.22 -14.27
CA GLU A 84 -7.05 -10.35 -14.46
C GLU A 84 -6.48 -11.29 -13.39
N ILE A 85 -6.53 -12.60 -13.67
CA ILE A 85 -5.59 -13.55 -13.10
C ILE A 85 -4.25 -13.19 -13.74
N ARG A 86 -3.53 -12.24 -13.13
CA ARG A 86 -2.10 -12.15 -13.41
C ARG A 86 -1.54 -13.53 -13.08
N PRO A 87 -0.98 -14.27 -14.05
CA PRO A 87 -0.31 -15.52 -13.71
C PRO A 87 0.67 -15.18 -12.59
N HIS A 88 0.73 -16.02 -11.56
CA HIS A 88 1.69 -15.83 -10.49
C HIS A 88 3.08 -16.05 -11.08
N LEU A 89 3.62 -14.99 -11.68
CA LEU A 89 4.96 -14.97 -12.23
C LEU A 89 5.88 -14.80 -11.05
N MET A 90 6.66 -15.84 -10.80
CA MET A 90 7.75 -15.74 -9.85
C MET A 90 8.71 -14.64 -10.31
N SER A 91 9.37 -13.96 -9.37
CA SER A 91 10.22 -12.79 -9.67
C SER A 91 11.27 -13.03 -10.76
N TRP A 92 11.72 -14.28 -10.94
CA TRP A 92 12.65 -14.69 -12.00
C TRP A 92 12.03 -14.78 -13.40
N GLN A 93 10.71 -14.94 -13.52
CA GLN A 93 9.98 -14.90 -14.79
C GLN A 93 9.77 -13.47 -15.31
N LEU A 94 10.07 -12.47 -14.48
CA LEU A 94 9.99 -11.06 -14.80
C LEU A 94 11.37 -10.43 -15.03
N ASP A 95 12.46 -11.20 -14.90
CA ASP A 95 13.81 -10.71 -15.13
C ASP A 95 14.10 -10.66 -16.65
N PRO A 96 14.32 -9.47 -17.25
CA PRO A 96 14.65 -9.34 -18.67
C PRO A 96 16.00 -9.96 -19.07
N LYS A 97 16.78 -10.46 -18.10
CA LYS A 97 18.01 -11.24 -18.31
C LYS A 97 17.83 -12.74 -18.13
N ALA A 98 16.62 -13.24 -17.87
CA ALA A 98 16.37 -14.68 -17.81
C ALA A 98 16.43 -15.27 -19.22
N ASN A 99 17.41 -16.13 -19.46
CA ASN A 99 17.63 -16.77 -20.75
C ASN A 99 16.67 -17.97 -20.90
N GLU A 100 16.18 -18.28 -22.10
CA GLU A 100 15.28 -19.44 -22.34
C GLU A 100 15.82 -20.78 -21.82
N THR A 101 17.14 -20.90 -21.67
CA THR A 101 17.82 -22.08 -21.12
C THR A 101 17.65 -22.27 -19.61
N ASP A 102 17.50 -21.20 -18.82
CA ASP A 102 17.31 -21.30 -17.36
C ASP A 102 15.93 -21.86 -16.98
N VAL A 103 14.96 -21.76 -17.89
CA VAL A 103 13.57 -22.19 -17.67
C VAL A 103 13.41 -23.71 -17.76
N LYS A 104 14.26 -24.40 -18.55
CA LYS A 104 14.12 -25.84 -18.81
C LYS A 104 14.81 -26.74 -17.79
N GLU A 105 15.85 -26.27 -17.10
CA GLU A 105 16.62 -27.10 -16.16
C GLU A 105 16.01 -27.20 -14.75
N ARG A 106 15.00 -26.39 -14.42
CA ARG A 106 14.43 -26.32 -13.06
C ARG A 106 13.04 -26.92 -12.91
N VAL A 107 12.54 -27.58 -13.95
CA VAL A 107 11.31 -28.40 -13.91
C VAL A 107 11.71 -29.88 -13.95
N VAL A 108 12.43 -30.34 -12.92
CA VAL A 108 12.63 -31.75 -12.56
C VAL A 108 12.61 -31.85 -11.05
#